data_AF-D9W272-F1
#
_entry.id   AF-D9W272-F1
#
_cell.length_a   1.000
_cell.length_b   1.000
_cell.length_c   1.000
_cell.angle_alpha   90.00
_cell.angle_beta   90.00
_cell.angle_gamma   90.00
#
_symmetry.space_group_name_H-M   'P 1'
#
loop_
_entity.id
_entity.type
_entity.pdbx_description
1 polymer ?
#
loop_
_entity_poly.entity_id
_entity_poly.type
_entity_poly.pdbx_seq_one_letter_code
_entity_poly.pdbx_strand_id
1 'polypeptide(L)' 'MPLNHVRLREYLGVLRAARRRTLAAPDDADGRAELNDAAQALCLLTGRRNARAALIAAEHELASLRER' A
#
# COMPACT_ATOMS: atom_id res chain seq x y z
N MET A 1 -13.78 -11.40 -6.15
CA MET A 1 -12.71 -10.94 -7.06
C MET A 1 -11.40 -11.45 -6.50
N PRO A 2 -10.61 -12.26 -7.23
CA PRO A 2 -9.29 -12.65 -6.75
C PRO A 2 -8.45 -11.38 -6.58
N LEU A 3 -7.85 -11.22 -5.40
CA LEU A 3 -6.91 -10.15 -5.10
C LEU A 3 -5.75 -10.23 -6.11
N ASN A 4 -5.54 -9.17 -6.87
CA ASN A 4 -4.42 -9.11 -7.81
C ASN A 4 -3.11 -8.91 -7.02
N HIS A 5 -2.45 -10.01 -6.66
CA HIS A 5 -1.25 -10.03 -5.85
C HIS A 5 -0.08 -9.25 -6.47
N VAL A 6 -0.01 -9.17 -7.81
CA VAL A 6 0.98 -8.35 -8.51
C VAL A 6 0.75 -6.86 -8.20
N ARG A 7 -0.50 -6.40 -8.36
CA ARG A 7 -0.88 -5.02 -8.01
C ARG A 7 -0.72 -4.75 -6.52
N LEU A 8 -1.06 -5.71 -5.67
CA LEU A 8 -0.89 -5.60 -4.23
C LEU A 8 0.58 -5.35 -3.85
N ARG A 9 1.51 -6.12 -4.46
CA ARG A 9 2.95 -5.97 -4.25
C ARG A 9 3.46 -4.64 -4.78
N GLU A 10 3.00 -4.23 -5.96
CA GLU A 10 3.34 -2.94 -6.59
C GLU A 10 2.95 -1.77 -5.68
N TYR A 11 1.69 -1.68 -5.27
CA TYR A 11 1.20 -0.58 -4.44
C TYR A 11 1.76 -0.58 -3.01
N LEU A 12 2.08 -1.76 -2.45
CA LEU A 12 2.85 -1.81 -1.19
C LEU A 12 4.26 -1.24 -1.35
N GLY A 13 4.90 -1.49 -2.50
CA GLY A 13 6.20 -0.91 -2.83
C GLY A 13 6.14 0.61 -2.93
N VAL A 14 5.18 1.13 -3.70
CA VAL A 14 4.91 2.57 -3.86
C VAL A 14 4.64 3.21 -2.51
N LEU A 15 3.71 2.67 -1.71
CA LEU A 15 3.37 3.21 -0.39
C LEU A 15 4.59 3.28 0.53
N ARG A 16 5.45 2.25 0.54
CA ARG A 16 6.67 2.24 1.35
C ARG A 16 7.69 3.28 0.87
N ALA A 17 7.83 3.46 -0.44
CA ALA A 17 8.72 4.47 -1.02
C ALA A 17 8.22 5.89 -0.71
N ALA A 18 6.96 6.18 -1.01
CA ALA A 18 6.32 7.46 -0.72
C ALA A 18 6.38 7.78 0.78
N ARG A 19 6.10 6.82 1.67
CA ARG A 19 6.20 7.01 3.12
C ARG A 19 7.62 7.38 3.57
N ARG A 20 8.65 6.73 3.03
CA ARG A 20 10.05 7.10 3.35
C ARG A 20 10.36 8.52 2.86
N ARG A 21 9.88 8.87 1.66
CA ARG A 21 10.06 10.20 1.08
C ARG A 21 9.38 11.28 1.93
N THR A 22 8.13 11.09 2.32
CA THR A 22 7.40 12.04 3.19
C THR A 22 8.00 12.17 4.58
N LEU A 23 8.63 11.11 5.11
CA LEU A 23 9.33 11.18 6.39
C LEU A 23 10.64 11.98 6.28
N ALA A 24 11.33 11.89 5.15
CA ALA A 24 12.56 12.64 4.88
C ALA A 24 12.29 14.11 4.50
N ALA A 25 11.17 14.38 3.84
CA ALA A 25 10.73 15.71 3.42
C ALA A 25 9.23 15.88 3.70
N PRO A 26 8.85 16.30 4.92
CA PRO A 26 7.44 16.46 5.29
C PRO A 26 6.67 17.45 4.41
N ASP A 27 7.36 18.46 3.86
CA ASP A 27 6.77 19.50 3.00
C ASP A 27 6.57 19.08 1.55
N ASP A 28 7.09 17.93 1.14
CA ASP A 28 6.93 17.38 -0.20
C ASP A 28 5.48 16.99 -0.50
N ALA A 29 4.76 17.89 -1.18
CA ALA A 29 3.36 17.73 -1.51
C ALA A 29 3.12 16.53 -2.45
N ASP A 30 4.04 16.29 -3.39
CA ASP A 30 3.94 15.19 -4.34
C ASP A 30 4.10 13.85 -3.62
N GLY A 31 5.07 13.76 -2.69
CA GLY A 31 5.25 12.56 -1.86
C GLY A 31 4.03 12.25 -0.99
N ARG A 32 3.37 13.28 -0.44
CA ARG A 32 2.13 13.09 0.35
C ARG A 32 0.96 12.65 -0.52
N ALA A 33 0.82 13.21 -1.72
CA ALA A 33 -0.21 12.79 -2.67
C ALA A 33 -0.01 11.33 -3.10
N GLU A 34 1.21 10.95 -3.49
CA GLU A 34 1.55 9.58 -3.87
C GLU A 34 1.31 8.58 -2.73
N LEU A 35 1.64 8.95 -1.49
CA LEU A 35 1.36 8.16 -0.31
C LEU A 35 -0.15 7.92 -0.12
N ASN A 36 -0.96 8.98 -0.27
CA ASN A 36 -2.41 8.90 -0.14
C ASN A 36 -3.04 8.04 -1.25
N ASP A 37 -2.60 8.21 -2.50
CA ASP A 37 -3.10 7.47 -3.64
C ASP A 37 -2.78 5.98 -3.52
N ALA A 38 -1.55 5.63 -3.10
CA ALA A 38 -1.16 4.25 -2.85
C ALA A 38 -1.96 3.62 -1.69
N ALA A 39 -2.23 4.38 -0.63
CA ALA A 39 -3.08 3.93 0.46
C ALA A 39 -4.52 3.67 0.01
N GLN A 40 -5.07 4.57 -0.82
CA GLN A 40 -6.41 4.42 -1.38
C GLN A 40 -6.50 3.21 -2.32
N ALA A 41 -5.50 3.00 -3.17
CA ALA A 41 -5.43 1.82 -4.04
C ALA A 41 -5.40 0.51 -3.22
N LEU A 42 -4.63 0.46 -2.13
CA LEU A 42 -4.60 -0.70 -1.24
C LEU A 42 -5.96 -0.93 -0.56
N CYS A 43 -6.65 0.13 -0.13
CA CYS A 43 -8.01 0.03 0.40
C CYS A 43 -8.96 -0.64 -0.60
N LEU A 44 -8.91 -0.22 -1.87
CA LEU A 44 -9.73 -0.81 -2.94
C LEU A 44 -9.35 -2.28 -3.23
N LEU A 45 -8.06 -2.58 -3.33
CA LEU A 45 -7.58 -3.94 -3.61
C LEU A 45 -7.92 -4.93 -2.50
N THR A 46 -7.88 -4.48 -1.24
CA THR A 46 -8.12 -5.32 -0.05
C THR A 46 -9.57 -5.28 0.46
N GLY A 47 -10.42 -4.43 -0.12
CA GLY A 47 -11.79 -4.19 0.35
C GLY A 47 -11.87 -3.57 1.75
N ARG A 48 -10.81 -2.88 2.19
CA ARG A 48 -10.73 -2.24 3.52
C ARG A 48 -11.04 -0.75 3.42
N ARG A 49 -11.67 -0.19 4.45
CA ARG A 49 -12.03 1.24 4.50
C ARG A 49 -10.94 2.14 5.07
N ASN A 50 -9.90 1.56 5.65
CA ASN A 50 -8.83 2.32 6.28
C ASN A 50 -7.46 1.79 5.83
N ALA A 51 -6.54 2.73 5.62
CA ALA A 51 -5.21 2.44 5.08
C ALA A 51 -4.41 1.47 5.95
N ARG A 52 -4.56 1.56 7.28
CA ARG A 52 -3.87 0.68 8.23
C ARG A 52 -4.31 -0.79 8.08
N ALA A 53 -5.60 -1.05 8.00
CA ALA A 53 -6.17 -2.38 7.81
C ALA A 53 -5.90 -2.89 6.40
N ALA A 54 -5.91 -2.00 5.40
CA ALA A 54 -5.50 -2.35 4.04
C ALA A 54 -4.04 -2.81 3.99
N LEU A 55 -3.14 -2.08 4.66
CA LEU A 55 -1.73 -2.46 4.76
C LEU A 55 -1.56 -3.83 5.43
N ILE A 56 -2.16 -4.03 6.61
CA ILE A 56 -2.06 -5.30 7.35
C ILE A 56 -2.59 -6.46 6.50
N ALA A 57 -3.75 -6.29 5.85
CA ALA A 57 -4.32 -7.31 4.97
C ALA A 57 -3.41 -7.61 3.78
N ALA A 58 -2.85 -6.57 3.14
CA ALA A 58 -1.95 -6.72 2.01
C ALA A 58 -0.65 -7.45 2.39
N GLU A 59 -0.09 -7.16 3.56
CA GLU A 59 1.09 -7.83 4.08
C GLU A 59 0.81 -9.31 4.41
N HIS A 60 -0.35 -9.59 5.02
CA HIS A 60 -0.79 -10.96 5.31
C HIS A 60 -0.99 -11.78 4.02
N GLU A 61 -1.69 -11.23 3.03
CA GLU A 61 -1.90 -11.91 1.74
C GLU A 61 -0.59 -12.24 1.03
N LEU A 62 0.37 -11.30 1.02
CA LEU A 62 1.69 -11.55 0.43
C LEU A 62 2.51 -12.57 1.23
N ALA A 63 2.37 -12.62 2.56
CA ALA A 63 3.03 -13.63 3.39
C ALA A 63 2.46 -15.02 3.09
N SER A 64 1.14 -15.17 3.03
CA SER A 64 0.46 -16.43 2.71
C SER A 64 0.81 -16.97 1.31
N LEU A 65 1.20 -16.11 0.37
CA LEU A 65 1.68 -16.52 -0.96
C LEU A 65 3.14 -17.02 -0.96
N ARG A 66 3.96 -16.65 0.03
CA ARG A 66 5.35 -17.10 0.14
C ARG A 66 5.48 -18.48 0.77
N GLU A 67 4.46 -18.91 1.50
CA GLU A 67 4.39 -20.21 2.18
C GLU A 67 3.77 -21.31 1.30
N ARG A 68 3.34 -20.95 0.08
CA ARG A 68 2.79 -21.85 -0.94
C ARG A 68 3.82 -22.16 -2.00
#